data_AF-A0A945TQF2-F1
#
_entry.id   AF-A0A945TQF2-F1
#
_cell.length_a   1.000
_cell.length_b   1.000
_cell.length_c   1.000
_cell.angle_alpha   90.00
_cell.angle_beta   90.00
_cell.angle_gamma   90.00
#
_symmetry.space_group_name_H-M   'P 1'
#
loop_
_entity.id
_entity.type
_entity.pdbx_description
1 polymer ?
#
loop_
_entity_poly.entity_id
_entity_poly.type
_entity_poly.pdbx_seq_one_letter_code
_entity_poly.pdbx_strand_id
1 'polypeptide(L)'
;MMAPTHIVFGVFSATGLFALFSLSLHRDLPALGATIIGSLLPDIDSPRSSVGRILPFISIPIERRWGHRTVTHCLLATGLLAVVLLPVCFWKTTVYAALLLGYLSHLLADCATKSGVPLFHPHPTVCVLPGNSKYRVRTGSMAEQGVLLALLVMLALIFPLSSLGGTWRAIRYVMATQAAAYSDFRESSTEMMLDFKGRWRVSRELVEGKALILDGTQSRFIIAFEGHTRVYGEQGDILPDRSRVKSTGAPIRTDTLSVQAWRYSRVLELIPVSSYISGKLQSNRSFQARQRGVLNAGLHKSVHVAGRSLQFDFASREQIAQLYPIHQADPERLAQTQQAMTQAEQSLKTLQLQRPPAHYLKLREAKATLIDGKEQLAELQDSTVLFSGRLFLRLPGGDQ
;
A
#
# COMPACT_ATOMS: atom_id res chain seq x y z
N MET A 1 20.64 -3.34 40.08
CA MET A 1 20.39 -1.88 40.07
C MET A 1 19.15 -1.65 40.93
N MET A 2 18.61 -0.44 41.02
CA MET A 2 17.32 -0.21 41.64
C MET A 2 16.19 -0.67 40.71
N ALA A 3 15.05 -1.06 41.28
CA ALA A 3 13.89 -1.52 40.52
C ALA A 3 13.44 -0.56 39.39
N PRO A 4 13.36 0.78 39.58
CA PRO A 4 12.99 1.69 38.50
C PRO A 4 13.96 1.64 37.31
N THR A 5 15.26 1.50 37.57
CA THR A 5 16.29 1.39 36.52
C THR A 5 16.10 0.13 35.70
N HIS A 6 15.80 -1.01 36.34
CA HIS A 6 15.50 -2.26 35.64
C HIS A 6 14.24 -2.18 34.79
N ILE A 7 13.18 -1.55 35.32
CA ILE A 7 11.93 -1.36 34.57
C ILE A 7 12.19 -0.53 33.32
N VAL A 8 12.82 0.64 33.46
CA VAL A 8 13.07 1.54 32.33
C VAL A 8 14.01 0.88 31.31
N PHE A 9 15.06 0.20 31.77
CA PHE A 9 15.98 -0.50 30.87
C PHE A 9 15.30 -1.66 30.12
N GLY A 10 14.43 -2.41 30.79
CA GLY A 10 13.64 -3.47 30.18
C GLY A 10 12.66 -2.95 29.15
N VAL A 11 11.89 -1.90 29.48
CA VAL A 11 10.96 -1.26 28.54
C VAL A 11 11.71 -0.68 27.35
N PHE A 12 12.85 -0.02 27.57
CA PHE A 12 13.71 0.49 26.49
C PHE A 12 14.20 -0.63 25.58
N SER A 13 14.77 -1.69 26.15
CA SER A 13 15.32 -2.83 25.39
C SER A 13 14.23 -3.54 24.58
N ALA A 14 13.08 -3.81 25.20
CA ALA A 14 11.94 -4.45 24.55
C ALA A 14 11.34 -3.55 23.45
N THR A 15 11.19 -2.25 23.69
CA THR A 15 10.69 -1.29 22.68
C THR A 15 11.64 -1.22 21.49
N GLY A 16 12.95 -1.15 21.74
CA GLY A 16 13.97 -1.13 20.69
C GLY A 16 13.92 -2.39 19.83
N LEU A 17 13.87 -3.57 20.45
CA LEU A 17 13.82 -4.83 19.71
C LEU A 17 12.49 -5.02 18.96
N PHE A 18 11.35 -4.69 19.57
CA PHE A 18 10.04 -4.75 18.90
C PHE A 18 10.00 -3.81 17.68
N ALA A 19 10.61 -2.62 17.80
CA ALA A 19 10.69 -1.69 16.69
C ALA A 19 11.57 -2.19 15.52
N LEU A 20 12.51 -3.14 15.73
CA LEU A 20 13.24 -3.82 14.65
C LEU A 20 12.34 -4.76 13.83
N PHE A 21 11.26 -5.26 14.42
CA PHE A 21 10.29 -6.16 13.77
C PHE A 21 8.98 -5.44 13.40
N SER A 22 8.98 -4.11 13.36
CA SER A 22 7.79 -3.28 13.10
C SER A 22 6.62 -3.54 14.07
N LEU A 23 6.92 -4.03 15.28
CA LEU A 23 5.96 -4.21 16.36
C LEU A 23 5.99 -2.99 17.30
N SER A 24 4.83 -2.60 17.80
CA SER A 24 4.68 -1.47 18.72
C SER A 24 4.37 -1.97 20.13
N LEU A 25 5.39 -2.11 20.99
CA LEU A 25 5.22 -2.59 22.38
C LEU A 25 4.16 -1.77 23.15
N HIS A 26 4.13 -0.45 22.96
CA HIS A 26 3.17 0.43 23.62
C HIS A 26 1.70 0.19 23.23
N ARG A 27 1.43 -0.48 22.10
CA ARG A 27 0.07 -0.86 21.67
C ARG A 27 -0.36 -2.22 22.23
N ASP A 28 0.60 -3.05 22.67
CA ASP A 28 0.36 -4.36 23.26
C ASP A 28 0.55 -4.30 24.78
N LEU A 29 -0.48 -3.80 25.48
CA LEU A 29 -0.47 -3.62 26.95
C LEU A 29 -0.05 -4.90 27.71
N PRO A 30 -0.56 -6.11 27.36
CA PRO A 30 -0.07 -7.35 27.97
C PRO A 30 1.44 -7.57 27.83
N ALA A 31 2.01 -7.29 26.66
CA ALA A 31 3.46 -7.42 26.45
C ALA A 31 4.25 -6.35 27.22
N LEU A 32 3.75 -5.12 27.31
CA LEU A 32 4.34 -4.09 28.14
C LEU A 32 4.36 -4.50 29.62
N GLY A 33 3.24 -4.98 30.15
CA GLY A 33 3.14 -5.49 31.52
C GLY A 33 4.09 -6.67 31.76
N ALA A 34 4.17 -7.60 30.80
CA ALA A 34 5.08 -8.73 30.86
C ALA A 34 6.56 -8.30 30.88
N THR A 35 6.93 -7.23 30.17
CA THR A 35 8.28 -6.66 30.22
C THR A 35 8.62 -6.14 31.62
N ILE A 36 7.68 -5.42 32.25
CA ILE A 36 7.85 -4.86 33.60
C ILE A 36 7.97 -5.99 34.64
N ILE A 37 7.12 -7.01 34.54
CA ILE A 37 7.19 -8.19 35.42
C ILE A 37 8.52 -8.92 35.19
N GLY A 38 8.88 -9.19 33.94
CA GLY A 38 10.11 -9.88 33.58
C GLY A 38 11.37 -9.15 34.08
N SER A 39 11.41 -7.82 33.99
CA SER A 39 12.57 -7.03 34.45
C SER A 39 12.72 -6.95 35.97
N LEU A 40 11.74 -7.39 36.74
CA LEU A 40 11.79 -7.47 38.20
C LEU A 40 11.87 -8.91 38.72
N LEU A 41 11.59 -9.90 37.87
CA LEU A 41 11.49 -11.30 38.28
C LEU A 41 12.81 -11.88 38.83
N PRO A 42 14.01 -11.57 38.31
CA PRO A 42 15.26 -12.10 38.88
C PRO A 42 15.47 -11.75 40.35
N ASP A 43 15.03 -10.56 40.76
CA ASP A 43 15.15 -10.00 42.12
C ASP A 43 14.25 -10.71 43.15
N ILE A 44 13.44 -11.70 42.76
CA ILE A 44 12.64 -12.52 43.70
C ILE A 44 13.51 -13.28 44.71
N ASP A 45 14.81 -13.39 44.46
CA ASP A 45 15.77 -14.15 45.27
C ASP A 45 16.17 -13.47 46.59
N SER A 46 15.87 -12.18 46.81
CA SER A 46 16.21 -11.48 48.05
C SER A 46 15.03 -10.75 48.68
N PRO A 47 14.76 -10.96 49.99
CA PRO A 47 13.71 -10.26 50.74
C PRO A 47 13.96 -8.75 50.86
N ARG A 48 15.17 -8.28 50.51
CA ARG A 48 15.50 -6.86 50.49
C ARG A 48 14.99 -6.15 49.23
N SER A 49 14.74 -6.88 48.14
CA SER A 49 14.23 -6.32 46.89
C SER A 49 12.73 -5.99 46.98
N SER A 50 12.23 -5.17 46.05
CA SER A 50 10.80 -4.82 46.00
C SER A 50 9.91 -6.04 45.78
N VAL A 51 10.33 -6.99 44.95
CA VAL A 51 9.56 -8.21 44.62
C VAL A 51 9.72 -9.28 45.70
N GLY A 52 10.95 -9.52 46.16
CA GLY A 52 11.21 -10.55 47.17
C GLY A 52 10.59 -10.24 48.52
N ARG A 53 10.29 -8.97 48.82
CA ARG A 53 9.53 -8.56 50.02
C ARG A 53 8.06 -8.96 49.99
N ILE A 54 7.47 -9.06 48.79
CA ILE A 54 6.08 -9.50 48.61
C ILE A 54 5.96 -11.01 48.83
N LEU A 55 7.00 -11.76 48.50
CA LEU A 55 7.03 -13.23 48.56
C LEU A 55 8.15 -13.74 49.51
N PRO A 56 8.09 -13.44 50.82
CA PRO A 56 9.14 -13.80 51.78
C PRO A 56 9.35 -15.32 51.89
N PHE A 57 8.30 -16.10 51.65
CA PHE A 57 8.34 -17.56 51.65
C PHE A 57 9.21 -18.14 50.53
N ILE A 58 9.41 -17.40 49.44
CA ILE A 58 10.27 -17.80 48.31
C ILE A 58 11.65 -17.16 48.45
N SER A 59 11.71 -15.87 48.78
CA SER A 59 12.97 -15.12 48.81
C SER A 59 13.89 -15.53 49.95
N ILE A 60 13.37 -15.77 51.16
CA ILE A 60 14.20 -16.11 52.34
C ILE A 60 14.91 -17.47 52.18
N PRO A 61 14.24 -18.56 51.75
CA PRO A 61 14.92 -19.84 51.54
C PRO A 61 15.97 -19.80 50.42
N ILE A 62 15.68 -19.08 49.33
CA ILE A 62 16.61 -18.94 48.20
C ILE A 62 17.86 -18.17 48.63
N GLU A 63 17.69 -17.00 49.27
CA GLU A 63 18.82 -16.19 49.75
C GLU A 63 19.67 -16.95 50.77
N ARG A 64 19.04 -17.71 51.68
CA ARG A 64 19.77 -18.51 52.68
C ARG A 64 20.58 -19.64 52.07
N ARG A 65 20.10 -20.28 51.00
CA ARG A 65 20.73 -21.48 50.42
C ARG A 65 21.78 -21.16 49.37
N TRP A 66 21.56 -20.14 48.55
CA TRP A 66 22.46 -19.80 47.43
C TRP A 66 23.01 -18.37 47.48
N GLY A 67 22.49 -17.50 48.36
CA GLY A 67 22.87 -16.09 48.41
C GLY A 67 22.17 -15.24 47.34
N HIS A 68 22.21 -13.92 47.51
CA HIS A 68 21.62 -12.96 46.57
C HIS A 68 22.41 -12.90 45.26
N ARG A 69 21.70 -12.77 44.12
CA ARG A 69 22.22 -12.68 42.75
C ARG A 69 22.98 -13.91 42.28
N THR A 70 22.45 -15.09 42.57
CA THR A 70 23.07 -16.35 42.19
C THR A 70 22.18 -17.12 41.21
N VAL A 71 21.32 -17.99 41.71
CA VAL A 71 20.56 -18.94 40.88
C VAL A 71 19.56 -18.26 39.96
N THR A 72 18.94 -17.15 40.36
CA THR A 72 17.99 -16.41 39.52
C THR A 72 18.65 -15.41 38.57
N HIS A 73 19.98 -15.27 38.63
CA HIS A 73 20.72 -14.32 37.81
C HIS A 73 21.69 -15.04 36.87
N CYS A 74 21.29 -16.18 36.33
CA CYS A 74 22.08 -16.93 35.36
C CYS A 74 21.29 -17.22 34.09
N LEU A 75 21.99 -17.46 32.98
CA LEU A 75 21.36 -17.79 31.69
C LEU A 75 20.60 -19.10 31.75
N LEU A 76 21.03 -20.04 32.60
CA LEU A 76 20.28 -21.28 32.83
C LEU A 76 18.90 -21.00 33.43
N ALA A 77 18.78 -20.04 34.35
CA ALA A 77 17.48 -19.64 34.90
C ALA A 77 16.60 -18.95 33.84
N THR A 78 17.18 -18.10 32.99
CA THR A 78 16.45 -17.54 31.84
C THR A 78 15.98 -18.63 30.87
N GLY A 79 16.82 -19.63 30.58
CA GLY A 79 16.47 -20.77 29.73
C GLY A 79 15.39 -21.66 30.33
N LEU A 80 15.47 -21.97 31.63
CA LEU A 80 14.44 -22.71 32.35
C LEU A 80 13.11 -21.94 32.34
N LEU A 81 13.16 -20.63 32.60
CA LEU A 81 11.99 -19.77 32.54
C LEU A 81 11.38 -19.77 31.13
N ALA A 82 12.21 -19.71 30.09
CA ALA A 82 11.76 -19.80 28.70
C ALA A 82 11.01 -21.11 28.42
N VAL A 83 11.54 -22.26 28.90
CA VAL A 83 10.87 -23.56 28.77
C VAL A 83 9.55 -23.60 29.52
N VAL A 84 9.53 -23.15 30.78
CA VAL A 84 8.32 -23.11 31.61
C VAL A 84 7.23 -22.21 30.99
N LEU A 85 7.63 -21.12 30.34
CA LEU A 85 6.73 -20.17 29.70
C LEU A 85 6.38 -20.52 28.24
N LEU A 86 6.81 -21.66 27.70
CA LEU A 86 6.44 -22.09 26.35
C LEU A 86 4.93 -22.07 26.05
N PRO A 87 4.02 -22.45 26.98
CA PRO A 87 2.58 -22.30 26.75
C PRO A 87 2.14 -20.87 26.45
N VAL A 88 2.80 -19.87 27.06
CA VAL A 88 2.55 -18.44 26.80
C VAL A 88 2.97 -18.06 25.38
N CYS A 89 4.01 -18.69 24.83
CA CYS A 89 4.45 -18.46 23.45
C CYS A 89 3.36 -18.85 22.43
N PHE A 90 2.67 -19.97 22.67
CA PHE A 90 1.56 -20.43 21.83
C PHE A 90 0.30 -19.57 21.97
N TRP A 91 0.08 -18.96 23.13
CA TRP A 91 -1.02 -18.02 23.33
C TRP A 91 -0.76 -16.66 22.69
N LYS A 92 0.37 -16.03 23.05
CA LYS A 92 0.82 -14.74 22.53
C LYS A 92 2.35 -14.64 22.55
N THR A 93 2.95 -14.80 21.37
CA THR A 93 4.41 -14.71 21.19
C THR A 93 4.99 -13.39 21.67
N THR A 94 4.28 -12.27 21.51
CA THR A 94 4.72 -10.94 21.96
C THR A 94 4.87 -10.87 23.48
N VAL A 95 3.92 -11.43 24.24
CA VAL A 95 3.97 -11.48 25.71
C VAL A 95 5.13 -12.34 26.19
N TYR A 96 5.30 -13.51 25.58
CA TYR A 96 6.40 -14.42 25.87
C TYR A 96 7.78 -13.76 25.63
N ALA A 97 7.96 -13.17 24.44
CA ALA A 97 9.20 -12.49 24.08
C ALA A 97 9.46 -11.29 25.01
N ALA A 98 8.45 -10.48 25.28
CA ALA A 98 8.56 -9.30 26.13
C ALA A 98 8.99 -9.64 27.57
N LEU A 99 8.46 -10.73 28.14
CA LEU A 99 8.84 -11.22 29.46
C LEU A 99 10.32 -11.64 29.50
N LEU A 100 10.75 -12.46 28.54
CA LEU A 100 12.14 -12.92 28.46
C LEU A 100 13.12 -11.78 28.21
N LEU A 101 12.74 -10.79 27.40
CA LEU A 101 13.55 -9.59 27.17
C LEU A 101 13.65 -8.74 28.44
N GLY A 102 12.55 -8.58 29.17
CA GLY A 102 12.56 -7.95 30.50
C GLY A 102 13.55 -8.65 31.42
N TYR A 103 13.46 -9.98 31.55
CA TYR A 103 14.37 -10.78 32.38
C TYR A 103 15.82 -10.62 31.95
N LEU A 104 16.12 -10.79 30.65
CA LEU A 104 17.48 -10.69 30.13
C LEU A 104 18.06 -9.27 30.31
N SER A 105 17.25 -8.24 30.13
CA SER A 105 17.67 -6.84 30.36
C SER A 105 18.09 -6.62 31.81
N HIS A 106 17.42 -7.27 32.78
CA HIS A 106 17.79 -7.19 34.18
C HIS A 106 19.20 -7.76 34.41
N LEU A 107 19.47 -8.95 33.87
CA LEU A 107 20.79 -9.60 33.97
C LEU A 107 21.89 -8.73 33.34
N LEU A 108 21.61 -8.15 32.16
CA LEU A 108 22.55 -7.25 31.48
C LEU A 108 22.81 -5.96 32.27
N ALA A 109 21.77 -5.37 32.85
CA ALA A 109 21.89 -4.19 33.71
C ALA A 109 22.76 -4.49 34.95
N ASP A 110 22.61 -5.66 35.54
CA ASP A 110 23.39 -6.05 36.72
C ASP A 110 24.83 -6.44 36.42
N CYS A 111 25.11 -6.94 35.21
CA CYS A 111 26.49 -7.03 34.70
C CYS A 111 27.18 -5.65 34.67
N ALA A 112 26.41 -4.56 34.53
CA ALA A 112 26.94 -3.20 34.55
C ALA A 112 27.22 -2.60 35.93
N THR A 113 26.93 -3.35 36.99
CA THR A 113 27.20 -2.94 38.36
C THR A 113 28.61 -3.35 38.82
N LYS A 114 29.08 -2.75 39.93
CA LYS A 114 30.37 -3.13 40.55
C LYS A 114 30.45 -4.62 40.91
N SER A 115 29.35 -5.18 41.41
CA SER A 115 29.26 -6.57 41.86
C SER A 115 29.18 -7.56 40.71
N GLY A 116 28.62 -7.16 39.56
CA GLY A 116 28.37 -8.05 38.43
C GLY A 116 27.37 -9.16 38.75
N VAL A 117 27.31 -10.15 37.86
CA VAL A 117 26.37 -11.28 37.94
C VAL A 117 27.06 -12.59 37.51
N PRO A 118 26.90 -13.71 38.24
CA PRO A 118 27.39 -15.03 37.81
C PRO A 118 26.55 -15.63 36.68
N LEU A 119 26.67 -15.05 35.48
CA LEU A 119 25.85 -15.35 34.31
C LEU A 119 25.87 -16.84 33.90
N PHE A 120 26.98 -17.53 34.17
CA PHE A 120 27.21 -18.94 33.87
C PHE A 120 27.18 -19.87 35.09
N HIS A 121 26.51 -19.46 36.19
CA HIS A 121 26.31 -20.34 37.36
C HIS A 121 25.82 -21.73 36.91
N PRO A 122 26.39 -22.85 37.41
CA PRO A 122 27.25 -22.98 38.60
C PRO A 122 28.73 -22.65 38.39
N HIS A 123 29.16 -22.29 37.18
CA HIS A 123 30.54 -21.85 36.96
C HIS A 123 30.82 -20.53 37.72
N PRO A 124 31.97 -20.38 38.41
CA PRO A 124 32.24 -19.25 39.32
C PRO A 124 32.51 -17.91 38.63
N THR A 125 32.46 -17.85 37.29
CA THR A 125 32.74 -16.63 36.52
C THR A 125 31.63 -15.59 36.68
N VAL A 126 32.01 -14.41 37.14
CA VAL A 126 31.14 -13.24 37.22
C VAL A 126 31.26 -12.44 35.93
N CYS A 127 30.14 -12.23 35.25
CA CYS A 127 30.03 -11.33 34.12
C CYS A 127 29.97 -9.88 34.63
N VAL A 128 30.85 -9.05 34.07
CA VAL A 128 30.97 -7.63 34.38
C VAL A 128 31.23 -6.84 33.10
N LEU A 129 30.50 -5.74 32.91
CA LEU A 129 30.55 -4.92 31.72
C LEU A 129 30.48 -3.43 32.10
N PRO A 130 31.43 -2.56 31.75
CA PRO A 130 32.67 -2.82 31.04
C PRO A 130 33.76 -3.42 31.95
N GLY A 131 34.81 -3.96 31.34
CA GLY A 131 35.92 -4.63 32.03
C GLY A 131 36.64 -3.73 33.04
N ASN A 132 36.76 -2.42 32.77
CA ASN A 132 37.33 -1.47 33.73
C ASN A 132 36.31 -1.13 34.83
N SER A 133 36.67 -1.43 36.07
CA SER A 133 35.80 -1.24 37.23
C SER A 133 35.36 0.22 37.41
N LYS A 134 36.15 1.22 36.99
CA LYS A 134 35.84 2.65 37.18
C LYS A 134 34.53 3.07 36.52
N TYR A 135 34.19 2.51 35.36
CA TYR A 135 32.98 2.85 34.62
C TYR A 135 31.74 2.06 35.05
N ARG A 136 31.89 1.08 35.96
CA ARG A 136 30.75 0.31 36.48
C ARG A 136 29.95 1.11 37.49
N VAL A 137 28.64 0.94 37.45
CA VAL A 137 27.70 1.73 38.26
C VAL A 137 27.61 1.15 39.68
N ARG A 138 27.61 2.03 40.69
CA ARG A 138 27.28 1.65 42.07
C ARG A 138 25.78 1.80 42.29
N THR A 139 25.14 0.78 42.84
CA THR A 139 23.70 0.82 43.14
C THR A 139 23.38 1.95 44.13
N GLY A 140 22.34 2.74 43.84
CA GLY A 140 21.91 3.90 44.63
C GLY A 140 22.76 5.16 44.44
N SER A 141 23.75 5.16 43.53
CA SER A 141 24.62 6.33 43.32
C SER A 141 24.03 7.37 42.35
N MET A 142 24.59 8.59 42.36
CA MET A 142 24.25 9.62 41.36
C MET A 142 24.51 9.17 39.92
N ALA A 143 25.51 8.31 39.71
CA ALA A 143 25.78 7.72 38.40
C ALA A 143 24.62 6.83 37.92
N GLU A 144 23.98 6.08 38.82
CA GLU A 144 22.79 5.30 38.47
C GLU A 144 21.61 6.19 38.08
N GLN A 145 21.39 7.28 38.81
CA GLN A 145 20.34 8.25 38.46
C GLN A 145 20.59 8.89 37.10
N GLY A 146 21.86 9.18 36.77
CA GLY A 146 22.25 9.64 35.44
C GLY A 146 21.96 8.61 34.34
N VAL A 147 22.23 7.32 34.58
CA VAL A 147 21.87 6.23 33.66
C VAL A 147 20.36 6.13 33.48
N LEU A 148 19.59 6.18 34.56
CA LEU A 148 18.13 6.17 34.51
C LEU A 148 17.58 7.33 33.65
N LEU A 149 18.08 8.55 33.87
CA LEU A 149 17.69 9.72 33.07
C LEU A 149 18.05 9.54 31.59
N ALA A 150 19.27 9.07 31.31
CA ALA A 150 19.70 8.79 29.93
C ALA A 150 18.80 7.76 29.24
N LEU A 151 18.43 6.68 29.94
CA LEU A 151 17.52 5.66 29.41
C LEU A 151 16.11 6.21 29.14
N LEU A 152 15.60 7.10 30.01
CA LEU A 152 14.31 7.76 29.77
C LEU A 152 14.35 8.66 28.53
N VAL A 153 15.43 9.42 28.34
CA VAL A 153 15.63 10.24 27.13
C VAL A 153 15.72 9.35 25.89
N MET A 154 16.50 8.27 25.94
CA MET A 154 16.61 7.32 24.82
C MET A 154 15.27 6.64 24.51
N LEU A 155 14.49 6.27 25.53
CA LEU A 155 13.16 5.71 25.36
C LEU A 155 12.21 6.73 24.70
N ALA A 156 12.24 8.00 25.12
CA ALA A 156 11.45 9.06 24.51
C ALA A 156 11.82 9.28 23.02
N LEU A 157 13.10 9.16 22.67
CA LEU A 157 13.57 9.26 21.28
C LEU A 157 13.14 8.05 20.42
N ILE A 158 13.13 6.84 20.98
CA ILE A 158 12.78 5.62 20.25
C ILE A 158 11.26 5.44 20.09
N PHE A 159 10.48 6.02 21.02
CA PHE A 159 9.02 5.94 21.03
C PHE A 159 8.35 6.32 19.69
N PRO A 160 8.64 7.48 19.06
CA PRO A 160 8.05 7.84 17.77
C PRO A 160 8.44 6.87 16.64
N LEU A 161 9.65 6.31 16.67
CA LEU A 161 10.05 5.29 15.67
C LEU A 161 9.19 4.02 15.83
N SER A 162 8.92 3.62 17.07
CA SER A 162 8.06 2.46 17.34
C SER A 162 6.59 2.68 16.94
N SER A 163 6.10 3.93 16.94
CA SER A 163 4.70 4.25 16.61
C SER A 163 4.45 4.46 15.12
N LEU A 164 5.47 4.86 14.37
CA LEU A 164 5.41 5.13 12.92
C LEU A 164 5.60 3.88 12.04
N GLY A 165 5.57 2.67 12.61
CA GLY A 165 5.73 1.41 11.87
C GLY A 165 7.12 0.78 11.96
N GLY A 166 7.92 1.21 12.93
CA GLY A 166 9.20 0.59 13.29
C GLY A 166 10.42 1.28 12.66
N THR A 167 11.59 0.77 13.03
CA THR A 167 12.90 1.28 12.62
C THR A 167 13.11 1.18 11.11
N TRP A 168 12.67 0.09 10.48
CA TRP A 168 12.80 -0.08 9.03
C TRP A 168 12.06 0.98 8.24
N ARG A 169 10.83 1.31 8.65
CA ARG A 169 10.06 2.38 8.00
C ARG A 169 10.69 3.75 8.21
N ALA A 170 11.29 4.01 9.37
CA ALA A 170 12.08 5.22 9.61
C ALA A 170 13.32 5.29 8.70
N ILE A 171 14.08 4.20 8.57
CA ILE A 171 15.24 4.12 7.66
C ILE A 171 14.79 4.36 6.21
N ARG A 172 13.72 3.70 5.77
CA ARG A 172 13.13 3.88 4.43
C ARG A 172 12.73 5.34 4.18
N TYR A 173 12.11 5.98 5.16
CA TYR A 173 11.71 7.39 5.09
C TYR A 173 12.90 8.34 4.95
N VAL A 174 14.00 8.07 5.67
CA VAL A 174 15.25 8.84 5.59
C VAL A 174 15.94 8.62 4.25
N MET A 175 16.09 7.37 3.82
CA MET A 175 16.68 6.99 2.53
C MET A 175 15.92 7.62 1.36
N ALA A 176 14.60 7.71 1.48
CA ALA A 176 13.72 8.37 0.51
C ALA A 176 13.99 7.94 -0.94
N THR A 177 14.27 6.65 -1.13
CA THR A 177 14.52 6.04 -2.44
C THR A 177 13.23 5.49 -3.04
N GLN A 178 13.25 5.28 -4.35
CA GLN A 178 12.10 4.72 -5.05
C GLN A 178 11.76 3.29 -4.60
N ALA A 179 12.76 2.44 -4.36
CA ALA A 179 12.55 1.09 -3.85
C ALA A 179 11.92 1.09 -2.45
N ALA A 180 12.37 2.00 -1.57
CA ALA A 180 11.80 2.18 -0.24
C ALA A 180 10.34 2.66 -0.30
N ALA A 181 10.06 3.64 -1.16
CA ALA A 181 8.71 4.09 -1.47
C ALA A 181 7.81 2.94 -1.97
N TYR A 182 8.33 2.05 -2.81
CA TYR A 182 7.58 0.90 -3.33
C TYR A 182 7.25 -0.12 -2.25
N SER A 183 8.17 -0.41 -1.33
CA SER A 183 7.85 -1.27 -0.18
C SER A 183 6.74 -0.69 0.71
N ASP A 184 6.78 0.61 1.00
CA ASP A 184 5.74 1.28 1.79
C ASP A 184 4.38 1.31 1.06
N PHE A 185 4.40 1.43 -0.27
CA PHE A 185 3.19 1.34 -1.10
C PHE A 185 2.59 -0.06 -1.06
N ARG A 186 3.41 -1.11 -1.21
CA ARG A 186 2.97 -2.52 -1.23
C ARG A 186 2.42 -3.00 0.11
N GLU A 187 2.95 -2.49 1.22
CA GLU A 187 2.48 -2.82 2.58
C GLU A 187 1.14 -2.13 2.92
N SER A 188 0.70 -1.14 2.13
CA SER A 188 -0.52 -0.38 2.38
C SER A 188 -1.74 -0.94 1.66
N SER A 189 -2.88 -0.94 2.33
CA SER A 189 -4.20 -1.21 1.75
C SER A 189 -5.03 0.06 1.48
N THR A 190 -4.48 1.22 1.80
CA THR A 190 -5.14 2.52 1.60
C THR A 190 -4.60 3.19 0.36
N GLU A 191 -5.27 4.26 -0.05
CA GLU A 191 -4.68 5.18 -0.99
C GLU A 191 -3.40 5.81 -0.43
N MET A 192 -2.46 6.03 -1.35
CA MET A 192 -1.11 6.47 -1.06
C MET A 192 -0.77 7.65 -1.96
N MET A 193 -0.24 8.71 -1.36
CA MET A 193 0.33 9.85 -2.07
C MET A 193 1.84 9.74 -2.09
N LEU A 194 2.42 9.96 -3.27
CA LEU A 194 3.83 10.14 -3.48
C LEU A 194 4.18 11.61 -3.24
N ASP A 195 5.00 11.87 -2.23
CA ASP A 195 5.69 13.12 -1.95
C ASP A 195 7.08 13.02 -2.58
N PHE A 196 7.26 13.66 -3.74
CA PHE A 196 8.46 13.51 -4.56
C PHE A 196 9.17 14.82 -4.84
N LYS A 197 10.48 14.68 -5.03
CA LYS A 197 11.34 15.65 -5.71
C LYS A 197 12.04 14.93 -6.85
N GLY A 198 12.09 15.57 -8.01
CA GLY A 198 12.65 14.96 -9.20
C GLY A 198 12.93 15.98 -10.28
N ARG A 199 13.22 15.48 -11.48
CA ARG A 199 13.44 16.31 -12.66
C ARG A 199 12.69 15.79 -13.85
N TRP A 200 12.24 16.71 -14.68
CA TRP A 200 11.70 16.39 -15.99
C TRP A 200 12.75 15.70 -16.85
N ARG A 201 12.41 14.58 -17.50
CA ARG A 201 13.35 13.87 -18.37
C ARG A 201 13.85 14.75 -19.52
N VAL A 202 12.94 15.51 -20.13
CA VAL A 202 13.20 16.32 -21.33
C VAL A 202 13.84 17.66 -20.96
N SER A 203 13.16 18.50 -20.17
CA SER A 203 13.66 19.85 -19.84
C SER A 203 14.74 19.86 -18.75
N ARG A 204 14.89 18.77 -17.98
CA ARG A 204 15.78 18.65 -16.80
C ARG A 204 15.47 19.64 -15.67
N GLU A 205 14.37 20.37 -15.76
CA GLU A 205 13.89 21.27 -14.72
C GLU A 205 13.45 20.48 -13.48
N LEU A 206 13.65 21.09 -12.31
CA LEU A 206 13.24 20.52 -11.04
C LEU A 206 11.71 20.55 -10.93
N VAL A 207 11.13 19.43 -10.50
CA VAL A 207 9.73 19.29 -10.20
C VAL A 207 9.57 18.68 -8.81
N GLU A 208 8.76 19.32 -7.99
CA GLU A 208 8.39 18.84 -6.67
C GLU A 208 6.89 18.92 -6.50
N GLY A 209 6.32 17.94 -5.81
CA GLY A 209 4.88 17.86 -5.70
C GLY A 209 4.42 16.63 -4.93
N LYS A 210 3.11 16.63 -4.69
CA LYS A 210 2.41 15.47 -4.15
C LYS A 210 1.47 14.95 -5.23
N ALA A 211 1.55 13.65 -5.51
CA ALA A 211 0.74 13.01 -6.53
C ALA A 211 0.10 11.72 -5.98
N LEU A 212 -1.11 11.40 -6.43
CA LEU A 212 -1.76 10.15 -6.07
C LEU A 212 -1.11 8.99 -6.82
N ILE A 213 -0.76 7.91 -6.12
CA ILE A 213 -0.21 6.69 -6.75
C ILE A 213 -1.36 5.83 -7.26
N LEU A 214 -1.40 5.64 -8.58
CA LEU A 214 -2.39 4.80 -9.26
C LEU A 214 -1.91 3.35 -9.36
N ASP A 215 -0.64 3.14 -9.68
CA ASP A 215 -0.02 1.83 -9.67
C ASP A 215 1.49 1.96 -9.53
N GLY A 216 2.18 0.87 -9.20
CA GLY A 216 3.60 0.89 -8.95
C GLY A 216 4.30 -0.44 -9.19
N THR A 217 5.56 -0.33 -9.57
CA THR A 217 6.56 -1.40 -9.61
C THR A 217 7.82 -0.89 -8.90
N GLN A 218 8.82 -1.75 -8.69
CA GLN A 218 10.06 -1.36 -8.02
C GLN A 218 10.80 -0.21 -8.74
N SER A 219 10.70 -0.11 -10.07
CA SER A 219 11.42 0.86 -10.90
C SER A 219 10.57 2.01 -11.44
N ARG A 220 9.24 1.96 -11.30
CA ARG A 220 8.33 3.04 -11.73
C ARG A 220 7.02 3.09 -10.95
N PHE A 221 6.50 4.30 -10.74
CA PHE A 221 5.14 4.58 -10.30
C PHE A 221 4.33 5.23 -11.42
N ILE A 222 3.06 4.88 -11.53
CA ILE A 222 2.08 5.61 -12.31
C ILE A 222 1.40 6.57 -11.35
N ILE A 223 1.58 7.87 -11.58
CA ILE A 223 1.09 8.92 -10.69
C ILE A 223 0.11 9.83 -11.40
N ALA A 224 -0.90 10.30 -10.69
CA ALA A 224 -1.79 11.37 -11.11
C ALA A 224 -1.23 12.71 -10.62
N PHE A 225 -0.70 13.51 -11.53
CA PHE A 225 -0.09 14.81 -11.23
C PHE A 225 -0.55 15.85 -12.27
N GLU A 226 -1.03 17.01 -11.79
CA GLU A 226 -1.58 18.09 -12.63
C GLU A 226 -2.73 17.63 -13.57
N GLY A 227 -3.59 16.71 -13.10
CA GLY A 227 -4.71 16.19 -13.90
C GLY A 227 -4.32 15.16 -14.97
N HIS A 228 -3.03 14.84 -15.09
CA HIS A 228 -2.53 13.87 -16.06
C HIS A 228 -1.87 12.67 -15.37
N THR A 229 -1.97 11.50 -15.99
CA THR A 229 -1.19 10.33 -15.58
C THR A 229 0.22 10.40 -16.15
N ARG A 230 1.22 10.39 -15.28
CA ARG A 230 2.65 10.44 -15.63
C ARG A 230 3.38 9.25 -15.02
N VAL A 231 4.47 8.82 -15.66
CA VAL A 231 5.35 7.79 -15.08
C VAL A 231 6.43 8.48 -14.26
N TYR A 232 6.55 8.14 -12.98
CA TYR A 232 7.63 8.57 -12.11
C TYR A 232 8.61 7.40 -11.91
N GLY A 233 9.88 7.56 -12.28
CA GLY A 233 10.91 6.52 -12.12
C GLY A 233 12.07 6.67 -13.08
N GLU A 234 13.09 5.82 -12.97
CA GLU A 234 14.31 5.90 -13.78
C GLU A 234 14.06 5.85 -15.30
N GLN A 235 12.98 5.18 -15.71
CA GLN A 235 12.51 5.10 -17.10
C GLN A 235 11.22 5.91 -17.37
N GLY A 236 10.78 6.74 -16.42
CA GLY A 236 9.55 7.53 -16.50
C GLY A 236 9.72 8.97 -17.00
N ASP A 237 8.64 9.74 -17.05
CA ASP A 237 8.62 11.16 -17.39
C ASP A 237 9.38 12.02 -16.39
N ILE A 238 9.27 11.65 -15.12
CA ILE A 238 9.92 12.33 -13.99
C ILE A 238 10.97 11.39 -13.41
N LEU A 239 12.22 11.84 -13.40
CA LEU A 239 13.35 11.14 -12.81
C LEU A 239 13.38 11.38 -11.29
N PRO A 240 13.53 10.33 -10.47
CA PRO A 240 13.48 10.44 -9.01
C PRO A 240 14.78 11.00 -8.43
N ASP A 241 14.71 12.11 -7.69
CA ASP A 241 15.78 12.55 -6.80
C ASP A 241 15.46 12.16 -5.34
N ARG A 242 14.18 12.22 -4.96
CA ARG A 242 13.66 11.82 -3.66
C ARG A 242 12.23 11.33 -3.78
N SER A 243 11.94 10.18 -3.17
CA SER A 243 10.62 9.54 -3.21
C SER A 243 10.17 9.16 -1.79
N ARG A 244 9.02 9.67 -1.35
CA ARG A 244 8.39 9.29 -0.08
C ARG A 244 6.92 8.99 -0.29
N VAL A 245 6.38 8.00 0.42
CA VAL A 245 4.98 7.63 0.30
C VAL A 245 4.28 7.86 1.64
N LYS A 246 3.10 8.49 1.58
CA LYS A 246 2.25 8.74 2.73
C LYS A 246 0.86 8.20 2.47
N SER A 247 0.29 7.52 3.46
CA SER A 247 -1.10 7.07 3.42
C SER A 247 -2.03 8.26 3.59
N THR A 248 -3.10 8.31 2.80
CA THR A 248 -4.19 9.27 2.96
C THR A 248 -5.23 8.79 3.98
N GLY A 249 -5.15 7.54 4.43
CA GLY A 249 -6.16 6.90 5.28
C GLY A 249 -7.45 6.50 4.55
N ALA A 250 -7.68 7.01 3.33
CA ALA A 250 -8.84 6.66 2.53
C ALA A 250 -8.69 5.25 1.93
N PRO A 251 -9.73 4.38 1.98
CA PRO A 251 -9.70 3.10 1.32
C PRO A 251 -9.70 3.27 -0.20
N ILE A 252 -9.00 2.38 -0.92
CA ILE A 252 -9.04 2.36 -2.38
C ILE A 252 -10.45 1.96 -2.82
N ARG A 253 -11.18 2.87 -3.46
CA ARG A 253 -12.52 2.60 -4.02
C ARG A 253 -12.39 2.26 -5.50
N THR A 254 -12.82 1.05 -5.86
CA THR A 254 -12.86 0.59 -7.24
C THR A 254 -14.25 0.08 -7.57
N ASP A 255 -14.95 0.78 -8.46
CA ASP A 255 -16.24 0.36 -8.97
C ASP A 255 -16.05 -0.40 -10.28
N THR A 256 -16.87 -1.42 -10.51
CA THR A 256 -16.84 -2.18 -11.77
C THR A 256 -18.03 -1.79 -12.63
N LEU A 257 -17.76 -1.27 -13.83
CA LEU A 257 -18.78 -0.98 -14.82
C LEU A 257 -18.77 -2.07 -15.90
N SER A 258 -19.82 -2.89 -15.93
CA SER A 258 -20.02 -3.90 -16.98
C SER A 258 -20.84 -3.29 -18.11
N VAL A 259 -20.19 -3.04 -19.24
CA VAL A 259 -20.81 -2.45 -20.42
C VAL A 259 -21.34 -3.57 -21.31
N GLN A 260 -22.65 -3.57 -21.58
CA GLN A 260 -23.31 -4.56 -22.44
C GLN A 260 -24.00 -3.86 -23.61
N ALA A 261 -23.28 -3.73 -24.72
CA ALA A 261 -23.78 -3.09 -25.95
C ALA A 261 -24.33 -1.67 -25.71
N TRP A 262 -23.59 -0.83 -24.97
CA TRP A 262 -23.99 0.55 -24.73
C TRP A 262 -23.39 1.50 -25.77
N ARG A 263 -24.10 2.61 -26.03
CA ARG A 263 -23.60 3.74 -26.82
C ARG A 263 -22.43 4.42 -26.11
N TYR A 264 -21.50 4.98 -26.88
CA TYR A 264 -20.34 5.67 -26.34
C TYR A 264 -20.68 6.82 -25.37
N SER A 265 -21.68 7.63 -25.72
CA SER A 265 -22.14 8.75 -24.89
C SER A 265 -22.60 8.29 -23.51
N ARG A 266 -23.38 7.20 -23.47
CA ARG A 266 -23.86 6.60 -22.21
C ARG A 266 -22.70 6.09 -21.35
N VAL A 267 -21.66 5.52 -21.97
CA VAL A 267 -20.46 5.09 -21.25
C VAL A 267 -19.76 6.31 -20.63
N LEU A 268 -19.60 7.42 -21.38
CA LEU A 268 -18.98 8.65 -20.87
C LEU A 268 -19.77 9.34 -19.75
N GLU A 269 -21.10 9.29 -19.78
CA GLU A 269 -21.97 9.86 -18.75
C GLU A 269 -21.83 9.14 -17.40
N LEU A 270 -21.66 7.82 -17.43
CA LEU A 270 -21.52 6.98 -16.23
C LEU A 270 -20.14 7.05 -15.59
N ILE A 271 -19.16 7.66 -16.25
CA ILE A 271 -17.79 7.81 -15.77
C ILE A 271 -17.67 9.14 -15.00
N PRO A 272 -17.36 9.11 -13.69
CA PRO A 272 -17.10 10.33 -12.92
C PRO A 272 -15.89 11.08 -13.44
N VAL A 273 -15.93 12.42 -13.39
CA VAL A 273 -14.89 13.29 -13.97
C VAL A 273 -13.53 13.07 -13.30
N SER A 274 -13.51 12.83 -11.98
CA SER A 274 -12.29 12.59 -11.19
C SER A 274 -11.77 11.15 -11.22
N SER A 275 -12.43 10.24 -11.94
CA SER A 275 -12.08 8.82 -11.95
C SER A 275 -10.98 8.45 -12.95
N TYR A 276 -10.20 7.43 -12.59
CA TYR A 276 -9.21 6.80 -13.49
C TYR A 276 -9.69 5.42 -13.90
N ILE A 277 -9.63 5.12 -15.19
CA ILE A 277 -10.24 3.92 -15.75
C ILE A 277 -9.17 2.93 -16.19
N SER A 278 -9.32 1.68 -15.77
CA SER A 278 -8.57 0.55 -16.30
C SER A 278 -9.52 -0.52 -16.85
N GLY A 279 -9.09 -1.27 -17.86
CA GLY A 279 -9.88 -2.37 -18.40
C GLY A 279 -9.90 -2.42 -19.91
N LYS A 280 -10.83 -3.20 -20.46
CA LYS A 280 -10.94 -3.44 -21.90
C LYS A 280 -12.39 -3.25 -22.35
N LEU A 281 -12.56 -2.47 -23.41
CA LEU A 281 -13.80 -2.37 -24.16
C LEU A 281 -13.58 -2.90 -25.57
N GLN A 282 -14.51 -3.73 -26.02
CA GLN A 282 -14.60 -4.20 -27.37
C GLN A 282 -15.76 -3.51 -28.06
N SER A 283 -15.50 -2.94 -29.22
CA SER A 283 -16.50 -2.29 -30.04
C SER A 283 -16.87 -3.11 -31.27
N ASN A 284 -18.07 -2.86 -31.76
CA ASN A 284 -18.50 -3.31 -33.08
C ASN A 284 -17.78 -2.59 -34.24
N ARG A 285 -17.01 -1.51 -34.00
CA ARG A 285 -16.26 -0.77 -35.03
C ARG A 285 -14.83 -0.38 -34.61
N SER A 286 -14.02 0.03 -35.57
CA SER A 286 -12.64 0.49 -35.33
C SER A 286 -12.61 1.96 -34.86
N PHE A 287 -11.60 2.31 -34.06
CA PHE A 287 -11.47 3.64 -33.44
C PHE A 287 -10.18 4.36 -33.82
N GLN A 288 -10.23 5.69 -33.78
CA GLN A 288 -9.05 6.54 -33.88
C GLN A 288 -9.10 7.67 -32.85
N ALA A 289 -7.91 8.14 -32.47
CA ALA A 289 -7.72 9.25 -31.58
C ALA A 289 -7.74 10.60 -32.33
N ARG A 290 -8.38 11.63 -31.76
CA ARG A 290 -8.41 12.97 -32.35
C ARG A 290 -7.06 13.65 -32.43
N GLN A 291 -6.24 13.51 -31.39
CA GLN A 291 -4.86 13.97 -31.39
C GLN A 291 -4.01 12.98 -30.59
N ARG A 292 -2.98 12.40 -31.24
CA ARG A 292 -2.06 11.46 -30.59
C ARG A 292 -1.32 12.06 -29.39
N GLY A 293 -1.11 13.38 -29.37
CA GLY A 293 -0.37 14.08 -28.32
C GLY A 293 -1.15 14.27 -27.00
N VAL A 294 -2.48 14.26 -27.03
CA VAL A 294 -3.31 14.54 -25.83
C VAL A 294 -3.73 13.24 -25.12
N LEU A 295 -3.75 12.11 -25.83
CA LEU A 295 -3.94 10.80 -25.21
C LEU A 295 -2.80 10.38 -24.28
N ASN A 296 -1.57 10.85 -24.55
CA ASN A 296 -0.37 10.45 -23.83
C ASN A 296 0.38 11.71 -23.40
N ALA A 297 0.09 12.21 -22.19
CA ALA A 297 0.78 13.38 -21.62
C ALA A 297 2.20 13.04 -21.10
N GLY A 298 2.87 12.09 -21.73
CA GLY A 298 4.14 11.50 -21.29
C GLY A 298 4.41 10.13 -21.91
N LEU A 299 5.33 9.38 -21.30
CA LEU A 299 5.73 8.02 -21.61
C LEU A 299 4.65 7.00 -21.25
N HIS A 300 3.73 7.34 -20.33
CA HIS A 300 2.57 6.49 -20.03
C HIS A 300 1.56 6.57 -21.16
N LYS A 301 1.21 5.41 -21.73
CA LYS A 301 0.12 5.31 -22.71
C LYS A 301 -1.15 4.88 -22.00
N SER A 302 -1.95 5.84 -21.54
CA SER A 302 -3.18 5.54 -20.80
C SER A 302 -4.24 4.86 -21.69
N VAL A 303 -4.18 5.05 -23.01
CA VAL A 303 -5.15 4.51 -23.97
C VAL A 303 -4.45 3.75 -25.10
N HIS A 304 -4.76 2.47 -25.23
CA HIS A 304 -4.30 1.60 -26.30
C HIS A 304 -5.48 1.26 -27.24
N VAL A 305 -5.36 1.68 -28.50
CA VAL A 305 -6.36 1.42 -29.54
C VAL A 305 -5.80 0.40 -30.53
N ALA A 306 -6.44 -0.77 -30.61
CA ALA A 306 -6.09 -1.85 -31.53
C ALA A 306 -7.32 -2.27 -32.34
N GLY A 307 -7.59 -1.55 -33.43
CA GLY A 307 -8.78 -1.77 -34.27
C GLY A 307 -10.07 -1.62 -33.46
N ARG A 308 -10.70 -2.75 -33.13
CA ARG A 308 -11.97 -2.87 -32.40
C ARG A 308 -11.82 -3.03 -30.88
N SER A 309 -10.60 -3.22 -30.39
CA SER A 309 -10.30 -3.34 -28.96
C SER A 309 -9.70 -2.04 -28.43
N LEU A 310 -10.30 -1.52 -27.36
CA LEU A 310 -9.80 -0.41 -26.57
C LEU A 310 -9.35 -0.95 -25.22
N GLN A 311 -8.07 -0.73 -24.88
CA GLN A 311 -7.54 -1.05 -23.56
C GLN A 311 -7.14 0.24 -22.87
N PHE A 312 -7.58 0.39 -21.62
CA PHE A 312 -7.33 1.55 -20.79
C PHE A 312 -6.42 1.14 -19.63
N ASP A 313 -5.41 1.96 -19.36
CA ASP A 313 -4.46 1.83 -18.26
C ASP A 313 -4.44 3.14 -17.47
N PHE A 314 -5.37 3.27 -16.54
CA PHE A 314 -5.63 4.47 -15.75
C PHE A 314 -5.88 5.74 -16.60
N ALA A 315 -6.71 5.63 -17.63
CA ALA A 315 -7.09 6.78 -18.45
C ALA A 315 -8.10 7.69 -17.74
N SER A 316 -7.96 9.01 -17.90
CA SER A 316 -8.95 9.98 -17.43
C SER A 316 -10.15 10.07 -18.39
N ARG A 317 -11.29 10.58 -17.90
CA ARG A 317 -12.48 10.81 -18.74
C ARG A 317 -12.20 11.69 -19.95
N GLU A 318 -11.36 12.73 -19.80
CA GLU A 318 -11.00 13.65 -20.88
C GLU A 318 -10.25 12.96 -22.00
N GLN A 319 -9.32 12.05 -21.66
CA GLN A 319 -8.57 11.27 -22.66
C GLN A 319 -9.50 10.32 -23.43
N ILE A 320 -10.45 9.70 -22.75
CA ILE A 320 -11.42 8.81 -23.37
C ILE A 320 -12.35 9.60 -24.29
N ALA A 321 -12.84 10.77 -23.86
CA ALA A 321 -13.71 11.63 -24.68
C ALA A 321 -13.12 12.04 -26.04
N GLN A 322 -11.80 11.89 -26.25
CA GLN A 322 -11.12 12.19 -27.51
C GLN A 322 -11.09 11.04 -28.53
N LEU A 323 -11.58 9.86 -28.15
CA LEU A 323 -11.74 8.74 -29.08
C LEU A 323 -13.02 8.91 -29.89
N TYR A 324 -12.93 8.67 -31.20
CA TYR A 324 -14.10 8.60 -32.08
C TYR A 324 -14.07 7.32 -32.92
N PRO A 325 -15.27 6.80 -33.27
CA PRO A 325 -15.35 5.70 -34.22
C PRO A 325 -14.88 6.18 -35.60
N ILE A 326 -14.13 5.34 -36.29
CA ILE A 326 -13.81 5.56 -37.70
C ILE A 326 -15.11 5.31 -38.47
N HIS A 327 -15.76 6.38 -38.94
CA HIS A 327 -16.84 6.27 -39.90
C HIS A 327 -16.25 5.79 -41.24
N GLN A 328 -16.36 4.50 -41.53
CA GLN A 328 -16.51 4.04 -42.91
C GLN A 328 -18.01 4.08 -43.25
N ALA A 329 -18.59 5.28 -43.33
CA ALA A 329 -19.74 5.46 -44.19
C ALA A 329 -19.13 5.67 -45.58
N ASP A 330 -19.25 4.69 -46.47
CA ASP A 330 -18.87 4.88 -47.86
C ASP A 330 -19.87 5.88 -48.46
N PRO A 331 -19.48 7.14 -48.67
CA PRO A 331 -20.42 8.17 -49.10
C PRO A 331 -20.99 7.86 -50.49
N GLU A 332 -20.23 7.12 -51.31
CA GLU A 332 -20.69 6.62 -52.60
C GLU A 332 -21.80 5.58 -52.43
N ARG A 333 -21.63 4.65 -51.49
CA ARG A 333 -22.62 3.59 -51.23
C ARG A 333 -23.92 4.14 -50.66
N LEU A 334 -23.85 5.14 -49.78
CA LEU A 334 -25.03 5.82 -49.25
C LEU A 334 -25.78 6.61 -50.34
N ALA A 335 -25.03 7.30 -51.22
CA ALA A 335 -25.59 7.98 -52.39
C ALA A 335 -26.23 6.99 -53.38
N GLN A 336 -25.57 5.85 -53.64
CA GLN A 336 -26.09 4.79 -54.52
C GLN A 336 -27.38 4.18 -53.98
N THR A 337 -27.46 3.85 -52.68
CA THR A 337 -28.68 3.30 -52.07
C THR A 337 -29.84 4.30 -52.11
N GLN A 338 -29.59 5.59 -51.83
CA GLN A 338 -30.60 6.65 -51.93
C GLN A 338 -31.08 6.87 -53.38
N GLN A 339 -30.16 6.82 -54.35
CA GLN A 339 -30.48 6.96 -55.76
C GLN A 339 -31.31 5.77 -56.27
N ALA A 340 -30.95 4.54 -55.89
CA ALA A 340 -31.69 3.33 -56.23
C ALA A 340 -33.11 3.34 -55.66
N MET A 341 -33.29 3.81 -54.41
CA MET A 341 -34.62 3.98 -53.81
C MET A 341 -35.47 5.01 -54.55
N THR A 342 -34.87 6.14 -54.94
CA THR A 342 -35.59 7.20 -55.67
C THR A 342 -36.05 6.70 -57.04
N GLN A 343 -35.23 5.92 -57.74
CA GLN A 343 -35.58 5.28 -59.01
C GLN A 343 -36.67 4.22 -58.85
N ALA A 344 -36.60 3.41 -57.79
CA ALA A 344 -37.63 2.42 -57.47
C ALA A 344 -38.99 3.07 -57.15
N GLU A 345 -38.99 4.21 -56.43
CA GLU A 345 -40.20 4.99 -56.13
C GLU A 345 -40.84 5.59 -57.38
N GLN A 346 -40.04 6.17 -58.28
CA GLN A 346 -40.52 6.70 -59.56
C GLN A 346 -41.10 5.57 -60.44
N SER A 347 -40.41 4.43 -60.49
CA SER A 347 -40.86 3.25 -61.23
C SER A 347 -42.18 2.71 -60.67
N LEU A 348 -42.33 2.67 -59.34
CA LEU A 348 -43.57 2.23 -58.69
C LEU A 348 -44.74 3.16 -59.02
N LYS A 349 -44.52 4.48 -59.01
CA LYS A 349 -45.54 5.49 -59.32
C LYS A 349 -46.03 5.39 -60.78
N THR A 350 -45.11 5.15 -61.72
CA THR A 350 -45.47 4.97 -63.14
C THR A 350 -46.20 3.66 -63.40
N LEU A 351 -45.76 2.55 -62.78
CA LEU A 351 -46.37 1.24 -62.92
C LEU A 351 -47.77 1.16 -62.28
N GLN A 352 -48.04 1.94 -61.22
CA GLN A 352 -49.37 2.04 -60.60
C GLN A 352 -50.41 2.75 -61.48
N LEU A 353 -49.98 3.59 -62.42
CA LEU A 353 -50.86 4.30 -63.35
C LEU A 353 -51.23 3.46 -64.59
N GLN A 354 -50.55 2.33 -64.82
CA GLN A 354 -50.78 1.44 -65.95
C GLN A 354 -51.81 0.35 -65.62
N ARG A 355 -52.77 0.06 -66.52
CA ARG A 355 -53.76 -1.01 -66.32
C ARG A 355 -53.15 -2.42 -66.60
N PRO A 356 -53.60 -3.49 -65.89
CA PRO A 356 -53.02 -4.86 -65.98
C PRO A 356 -53.14 -5.48 -67.39
N PRO A 357 -52.30 -6.48 -67.78
CA PRO A 357 -51.81 -7.60 -66.95
C PRO A 357 -50.29 -7.84 -66.86
N ALA A 358 -49.45 -7.16 -67.65
CA ALA A 358 -48.02 -7.53 -67.82
C ALA A 358 -47.04 -6.91 -66.79
N HIS A 359 -47.52 -6.11 -65.83
CA HIS A 359 -46.65 -5.31 -64.95
C HIS A 359 -46.59 -5.80 -63.49
N TYR A 360 -47.28 -6.88 -63.13
CA TYR A 360 -47.33 -7.39 -61.75
C TYR A 360 -45.95 -7.80 -61.21
N LEU A 361 -45.15 -8.48 -62.03
CA LEU A 361 -43.78 -8.87 -61.66
C LEU A 361 -42.89 -7.65 -61.43
N LYS A 362 -42.93 -6.67 -62.34
CA LYS A 362 -42.19 -5.40 -62.23
C LYS A 362 -42.59 -4.59 -61.01
N LEU A 363 -43.88 -4.61 -60.65
CA LEU A 363 -44.41 -3.95 -59.46
C LEU A 363 -43.92 -4.63 -58.17
N ARG A 364 -43.81 -5.96 -58.17
CA ARG A 364 -43.25 -6.73 -57.05
C ARG A 364 -41.75 -6.48 -56.89
N GLU A 365 -40.99 -6.47 -57.99
CA GLU A 365 -39.57 -6.15 -58.00
C GLU A 365 -39.30 -4.74 -57.47
N ALA A 366 -39.99 -3.71 -57.99
CA ALA A 366 -39.84 -2.33 -57.53
C ALA A 366 -40.18 -2.17 -56.04
N LYS A 367 -41.17 -2.89 -55.52
CA LYS A 367 -41.49 -2.92 -54.07
C LYS A 367 -40.38 -3.59 -53.26
N ALA A 368 -39.84 -4.71 -53.74
CA ALA A 368 -38.77 -5.43 -53.06
C ALA A 368 -37.50 -4.57 -52.97
N THR A 369 -37.09 -3.93 -54.06
CA THR A 369 -35.93 -3.00 -54.08
C THR A 369 -36.12 -1.83 -53.12
N LEU A 370 -37.34 -1.35 -52.94
CA LEU A 370 -37.65 -0.24 -52.04
C LEU A 370 -37.62 -0.67 -50.57
N ILE A 371 -38.06 -1.90 -50.26
CA ILE A 371 -37.98 -2.48 -48.91
C ILE A 371 -36.51 -2.77 -48.56
N ASP A 372 -35.78 -3.46 -49.43
CA ASP A 372 -34.35 -3.77 -49.25
C ASP A 372 -33.50 -2.49 -49.17
N GLY A 373 -33.78 -1.50 -50.03
CA GLY A 373 -33.14 -0.19 -49.96
C GLY A 373 -33.42 0.56 -48.66
N LYS A 374 -34.65 0.47 -48.10
CA LYS A 374 -34.99 1.04 -46.79
C LYS A 374 -34.27 0.35 -45.65
N GLU A 375 -34.14 -0.97 -45.70
CA GLU A 375 -33.39 -1.74 -44.70
C GLU A 375 -31.89 -1.43 -44.77
N GLN A 376 -31.30 -1.39 -45.96
CA GLN A 376 -29.90 -1.00 -46.15
C GLN A 376 -29.64 0.45 -45.74
N LEU A 377 -30.55 1.38 -46.05
CA LEU A 377 -30.46 2.77 -45.60
C LEU A 377 -30.56 2.86 -44.08
N ALA A 378 -31.46 2.11 -43.45
CA ALA A 378 -31.57 2.03 -42.00
C ALA A 378 -30.31 1.41 -41.36
N GLU A 379 -29.67 0.42 -41.98
CA GLU A 379 -28.41 -0.17 -41.50
C GLU A 379 -27.21 0.77 -41.67
N LEU A 380 -27.19 1.55 -42.76
CA LEU A 380 -26.20 2.60 -43.01
C LEU A 380 -26.39 3.81 -42.09
N GLN A 381 -27.64 4.12 -41.69
CA GLN A 381 -28.01 5.25 -40.83
C GLN A 381 -28.02 4.91 -39.33
N ASP A 382 -28.40 3.70 -38.93
CA ASP A 382 -28.39 3.18 -37.54
C ASP A 382 -26.96 2.82 -37.10
N SER A 383 -26.14 3.86 -37.16
CA SER A 383 -24.71 3.92 -36.84
C SER A 383 -24.46 3.91 -35.34
N THR A 384 -25.23 3.14 -34.58
CA THR A 384 -25.03 3.03 -33.14
C THR A 384 -23.78 2.18 -32.86
N VAL A 385 -22.70 2.85 -32.50
CA VAL A 385 -21.47 2.18 -32.09
C VAL A 385 -21.65 1.67 -30.67
N LEU A 386 -21.68 0.35 -30.53
CA LEU A 386 -21.95 -0.35 -29.28
C LEU A 386 -20.65 -0.89 -28.71
N PHE A 387 -20.49 -0.72 -27.41
CA PHE A 387 -19.34 -1.19 -26.66
C PHE A 387 -19.75 -2.30 -25.72
N SER A 388 -18.87 -3.28 -25.55
CA SER A 388 -19.04 -4.38 -24.62
C SER A 388 -17.73 -4.62 -23.89
N GLY A 389 -17.78 -4.88 -22.60
CA GLY A 389 -16.57 -5.13 -21.81
C GLY A 389 -16.71 -4.76 -20.35
N ARG A 390 -15.60 -4.79 -19.64
CA ARG A 390 -15.54 -4.42 -18.22
C ARG A 390 -14.53 -3.30 -18.03
N LEU A 391 -14.98 -2.28 -17.33
CA LEU A 391 -14.15 -1.18 -16.86
C LEU A 391 -14.09 -1.20 -15.35
N PHE A 392 -12.92 -0.88 -14.82
CA PHE A 392 -12.67 -0.65 -13.40
C PHE A 392 -12.43 0.85 -13.22
N LEU A 393 -13.31 1.47 -12.45
CA LEU A 393 -13.30 2.89 -12.14
C LEU A 393 -12.64 3.07 -10.78
N ARG A 394 -11.45 3.64 -10.75
CA ARG A 394 -10.81 4.04 -9.50
C ARG A 394 -11.21 5.47 -9.15
N LEU A 395 -11.85 5.63 -8.00
CA LEU A 395 -12.27 6.92 -7.47
C LEU A 395 -11.22 7.41 -6.47
N PRO A 396 -10.62 8.59 -6.66
CA PRO A 396 -9.70 9.15 -5.67
C PRO A 396 -10.46 9.45 -4.37
N GLY A 397 -9.91 8.99 -3.24
CA GLY A 397 -10.32 9.33 -1.89
C GLY A 397 -9.74 10.68 -1.49
N GLY A 398 -10.32 11.75 -2.03
CA GLY A 398 -10.04 13.13 -1.63
C GLY A 398 -11.27 14.00 -1.84
N ASP A 399 -11.70 14.64 -0.76
CA ASP A 399 -12.81 15.59 -0.55
C ASP A 399 -13.57 16.11 -1.77
N GLN A 400 -14.90 15.97 -1.69
CA GLN A 400 -15.83 16.99 -2.16
C GLN A 400 -15.62 18.30 -1.39
#